data_AF-A0A2J6SIF0-F1
#
_entry.id   AF-A0A2J6SIF0-F1
#
_cell.length_a   1.000
_cell.length_b   1.000
_cell.length_c   1.000
_cell.angle_alpha   90.00
_cell.angle_beta   90.00
_cell.angle_gamma   90.00
#
_symmetry.space_group_name_H-M   'P 1'
#
loop_
_entity.id
_entity.type
_entity.pdbx_description
1 polymer ?
#
loop_
_entity_poly.entity_id
_entity_poly.type
_entity_poly.pdbx_seq_one_letter_code
_entity_poly.pdbx_strand_id
1 'polypeptide(L)'
;MDPKSTTYVGTHYEYTVQNALERLGISLKRIGGKSDYGIDLLGTWSVPSALQPLKVLVQCKAFARKIEPSQARELEGAFVGAPIGWREAGVLGLLVSQKSATKGVREALGRSRWPMGYVLCGDDGKILQMLWNRKAQQEGLEGIEVGLKYGGGDRNEKEVILMWKGEPISG
;
A
#
# COMPACT_ATOMS: atom_id res chain seq x y z
N MET A 1 -7.37 20.55 16.24
CA MET A 1 -7.52 20.72 14.77
C MET A 1 -8.98 20.55 14.42
N ASP A 2 -9.48 21.28 13.42
CA ASP A 2 -10.86 21.11 12.93
C ASP A 2 -11.01 19.74 12.26
N PRO A 3 -11.90 18.85 12.75
CA PRO A 3 -12.13 17.53 12.17
C PRO A 3 -12.57 17.52 10.70
N LYS A 4 -13.05 18.66 10.18
CA LYS A 4 -13.48 18.81 8.78
C LYS A 4 -12.39 19.38 7.88
N SER A 5 -11.26 19.82 8.44
CA SER A 5 -10.15 20.32 7.64
C SER A 5 -9.55 19.20 6.79
N THR A 6 -9.13 19.53 5.56
CA THR A 6 -8.48 18.57 4.65
C THR A 6 -7.21 17.99 5.27
N THR A 7 -6.46 18.81 6.02
CA THR A 7 -5.27 18.37 6.75
C THR A 7 -5.60 17.36 7.84
N TYR A 8 -6.62 17.60 8.68
CA TYR A 8 -7.01 16.65 9.72
C TYR A 8 -7.42 15.32 9.13
N VAL A 9 -8.28 15.33 8.11
CA VAL A 9 -8.80 14.06 7.57
C VAL A 9 -7.74 13.33 6.74
N GLY A 10 -6.87 14.03 6.02
CA GLY A 10 -5.69 13.41 5.39
C GLY A 10 -4.82 12.71 6.42
N THR A 11 -4.46 13.43 7.49
CA THR A 11 -3.66 12.89 8.60
C THR A 11 -4.35 11.69 9.26
N HIS A 12 -5.66 11.79 9.50
CA HIS A 12 -6.43 10.69 10.09
C HIS A 12 -6.44 9.46 9.18
N TYR A 13 -6.62 9.65 7.87
CA TYR A 13 -6.57 8.57 6.90
C TYR A 13 -5.20 7.90 6.85
N GLU A 14 -4.10 8.66 6.91
CA GLU A 14 -2.74 8.12 6.98
C GLU A 14 -2.56 7.21 8.20
N TYR A 15 -3.07 7.58 9.38
CA TYR A 15 -3.07 6.73 10.57
C TYR A 15 -3.94 5.48 10.41
N THR A 16 -5.11 5.60 9.79
CA THR A 16 -5.97 4.45 9.47
C THR A 16 -5.25 3.45 8.56
N VAL A 17 -4.59 3.95 7.52
CA VAL A 17 -3.78 3.12 6.59
C VAL A 17 -2.61 2.48 7.33
N GLN A 18 -1.90 3.22 8.18
CA GLN A 18 -0.82 2.68 8.99
C GLN A 18 -1.29 1.47 9.80
N ASN A 19 -2.33 1.65 10.62
CA ASN A 19 -2.88 0.58 11.46
C ASN A 19 -3.40 -0.61 10.63
N ALA A 20 -3.97 -0.35 9.45
CA ALA A 20 -4.47 -1.41 8.57
C ALA A 20 -3.33 -2.27 7.99
N LEU A 21 -2.26 -1.64 7.50
CA LEU A 21 -1.10 -2.34 6.94
C LEU A 21 -0.27 -3.04 8.01
N GLU A 22 -0.24 -2.54 9.24
CA GLU A 22 0.40 -3.21 10.38
C GLU A 22 -0.24 -4.58 10.66
N ARG A 23 -1.56 -4.76 10.43
CA ARG A 23 -2.22 -6.07 10.53
C ARG A 23 -1.76 -7.09 9.48
N LEU A 24 -1.10 -6.64 8.42
CA LEU A 24 -0.46 -7.48 7.40
C LEU A 24 1.05 -7.69 7.66
N GLY A 25 1.55 -7.28 8.82
CA GLY A 25 2.97 -7.39 9.19
C GLY A 25 3.85 -6.27 8.63
N ILE A 26 3.26 -5.18 8.12
CA ILE A 26 4.00 -4.02 7.63
C ILE A 26 4.20 -3.04 8.78
N SER A 27 5.41 -3.02 9.36
CA SER A 27 5.75 -2.04 10.39
C SER A 27 6.01 -0.68 9.72
N LEU A 28 5.24 0.35 10.10
CA LEU A 28 5.26 1.65 9.44
C LEU A 28 5.44 2.78 10.45
N LYS A 29 6.02 3.88 9.97
CA LYS A 29 6.05 5.16 10.67
C LYS A 29 5.56 6.24 9.72
N ARG A 30 4.63 7.05 10.21
CA ARG A 30 4.21 8.26 9.52
C ARG A 30 5.36 9.26 9.47
N ILE A 31 5.68 9.74 8.27
CA ILE A 31 6.66 10.79 8.04
C ILE A 31 6.05 12.06 7.43
N GLY A 32 4.75 12.00 7.08
CA GLY A 32 4.04 13.05 6.34
C GLY A 32 4.14 14.46 6.93
N GLY A 33 4.53 15.41 6.07
CA GLY A 33 4.79 16.83 6.36
C GLY A 33 5.20 17.63 5.12
N LYS A 34 5.31 18.96 5.23
CA LYS A 34 5.72 19.80 4.08
C LYS A 34 7.13 19.39 3.63
N SER A 35 7.27 18.89 2.39
CA SER A 35 8.51 18.44 1.72
C SER A 35 8.84 16.93 1.73
N ASP A 36 7.86 16.05 1.94
CA ASP A 36 8.02 14.59 1.96
C ASP A 36 8.03 13.90 0.57
N TYR A 37 8.11 14.66 -0.52
CA TYR A 37 8.05 14.17 -1.91
C TYR A 37 6.85 13.24 -2.19
N GLY A 38 5.77 13.37 -1.41
CA GLY A 38 4.56 12.56 -1.54
C GLY A 38 4.65 11.18 -0.89
N ILE A 39 5.57 10.96 0.06
CA ILE A 39 5.63 9.76 0.90
C ILE A 39 5.01 10.08 2.26
N ASP A 40 3.91 9.41 2.59
CA ASP A 40 3.20 9.64 3.84
C ASP A 40 3.71 8.71 4.96
N LEU A 41 3.99 7.45 4.62
CA LEU A 41 4.50 6.43 5.55
C LEU A 41 5.75 5.72 5.00
N LEU A 42 6.66 5.35 5.90
CA LEU A 42 7.84 4.54 5.61
C LEU A 42 7.99 3.42 6.64
N GLY A 43 8.46 2.26 6.20
CA GLY A 43 8.89 1.22 7.13
C GLY A 43 9.32 -0.07 6.46
N THR A 44 9.00 -1.21 7.07
CA THR A 44 9.47 -2.52 6.60
C THR A 44 8.38 -3.57 6.63
N TRP A 45 8.47 -4.52 5.70
CA TRP A 45 7.58 -5.67 5.64
C TRP A 45 8.37 -6.97 5.64
N SER A 46 8.25 -7.71 6.73
CA SER A 46 8.78 -9.07 6.82
C SER A 46 7.82 -10.02 6.13
N VAL A 47 8.25 -10.59 5.01
CA VAL A 47 7.49 -11.58 4.24
C VAL A 47 8.28 -12.88 4.13
N PRO A 48 7.61 -14.05 4.08
CA PRO A 48 8.32 -15.33 4.06
C PRO A 48 9.13 -15.60 2.77
N SER A 49 8.96 -14.77 1.74
CA SER A 49 9.67 -14.80 0.45
C SER A 49 11.03 -14.20 0.46
N ALA A 50 11.24 -13.28 1.39
CA ALA A 50 12.41 -12.44 1.38
C ALA A 50 13.27 -12.81 2.59
N LEU A 51 14.57 -13.00 2.36
CA LEU A 51 15.53 -13.25 3.43
C LEU A 51 15.71 -12.02 4.32
N GLN A 52 15.42 -10.83 3.79
CA GLN A 52 15.48 -9.55 4.49
C GLN A 52 14.13 -8.84 4.35
N PRO A 53 13.68 -8.08 5.37
CA PRO A 53 12.46 -7.31 5.26
C PRO A 53 12.51 -6.33 4.09
N LEU A 54 11.42 -6.24 3.33
CA LEU A 54 11.27 -5.25 2.27
C LEU A 54 11.14 -3.87 2.89
N LYS A 55 11.82 -2.87 2.36
CA LYS A 55 11.55 -1.46 2.67
C LYS A 55 10.27 -1.03 1.97
N VAL A 56 9.31 -0.48 2.70
CA VAL A 56 7.99 -0.10 2.17
C VAL A 56 7.76 1.40 2.27
N LEU A 57 7.57 2.05 1.13
CA LEU A 57 7.12 3.44 1.03
C LEU A 57 5.64 3.46 0.67
N VAL A 58 4.88 4.35 1.32
CA VAL A 58 3.43 4.41 1.17
C VAL A 58 3.02 5.83 0.86
N GLN A 59 2.21 5.96 -0.19
CA GLN A 59 1.49 7.19 -0.51
C GLN A 59 -0.01 6.96 -0.31
N CYS A 60 -0.62 7.77 0.54
CA CYS A 60 -2.03 7.78 0.87
C CYS A 60 -2.76 8.84 0.03
N LYS A 61 -3.90 8.47 -0.56
CA LYS A 61 -4.78 9.40 -1.27
C LYS A 61 -6.18 9.35 -0.66
N ALA A 62 -6.35 10.16 0.38
CA ALA A 62 -7.63 10.44 1.01
C ALA A 62 -8.56 11.21 0.05
N PHE A 63 -9.88 11.03 0.20
CA PHE A 63 -10.93 11.80 -0.49
C PHE A 63 -10.94 11.77 -2.02
N ALA A 64 -10.14 10.90 -2.64
CA ALA A 64 -10.17 10.75 -4.08
C ALA A 64 -11.58 10.28 -4.49
N ARG A 65 -12.28 11.06 -5.33
CA ARG A 65 -13.54 10.60 -5.94
C ARG A 65 -13.30 9.38 -6.82
N LYS A 66 -12.14 9.35 -7.47
CA LYS A 66 -11.58 8.26 -8.27
C LYS A 66 -10.06 8.32 -8.17
N ILE A 67 -9.40 7.17 -8.33
CA ILE A 67 -7.94 7.13 -8.51
C ILE A 67 -7.62 7.02 -10.00
N GLU A 68 -6.73 7.89 -10.43
CA GLU A 68 -6.33 8.04 -11.83
C GLU A 68 -4.94 7.45 -12.08
N PRO A 69 -4.65 7.04 -13.33
CA PRO A 69 -3.33 6.52 -13.70
C PRO A 69 -2.16 7.47 -13.39
N SER A 70 -2.42 8.78 -13.33
CA SER A 70 -1.43 9.80 -12.95
C SER A 70 -0.90 9.60 -11.53
N GLN A 71 -1.72 9.11 -10.60
CA GLN A 71 -1.31 8.89 -9.22
C GLN A 71 -0.30 7.73 -9.09
N ALA A 72 -0.42 6.70 -9.93
CA ALA A 72 0.61 5.66 -10.00
C ALA A 72 1.95 6.24 -10.49
N ARG A 73 1.92 7.14 -11.47
CA ARG A 73 3.14 7.82 -11.98
C ARG A 73 3.72 8.81 -10.96
N GLU A 74 2.87 9.46 -10.18
CA GLU A 74 3.29 10.32 -9.07
C GLU A 74 4.06 9.51 -8.01
N LEU A 75 3.58 8.31 -7.68
CA LEU A 75 4.28 7.38 -6.79
C LEU A 75 5.64 6.94 -7.36
N GLU A 76 5.82 6.83 -8.69
CA GLU A 76 7.15 6.60 -9.27
C GLU A 76 8.13 7.74 -8.92
N GLY A 77 7.65 8.98 -8.88
CA GLY A 77 8.43 10.14 -8.43
C GLY A 77 8.82 10.07 -6.94
N ALA A 78 8.00 9.43 -6.11
CA ALA A 78 8.29 9.25 -4.69
C ALA A 78 9.53 8.39 -4.45
N PHE A 79 9.80 7.37 -5.28
CA PHE A 79 11.08 6.63 -5.23
C PHE A 79 12.28 7.54 -5.46
N VAL A 80 12.17 8.51 -6.38
CA VAL A 80 13.23 9.48 -6.67
C VAL A 80 13.44 10.45 -5.50
N GLY A 81 12.38 10.77 -4.75
CA GLY A 81 12.46 11.59 -3.53
C GLY A 81 12.83 10.82 -2.26
N ALA A 82 12.79 9.48 -2.30
CA ALA A 82 12.98 8.65 -1.12
C ALA A 82 14.39 8.77 -0.53
N PRO A 83 14.56 8.50 0.79
CA PRO A 83 15.87 8.56 1.46
C PRO A 83 16.92 7.64 0.83
N ILE A 84 18.19 7.89 1.14
CA ILE A 84 19.30 7.03 0.67
C ILE A 84 19.05 5.58 1.08
N GLY A 85 19.26 4.63 0.17
CA GLY A 85 18.99 3.21 0.35
C GLY A 85 17.53 2.78 0.09
N TRP A 86 16.64 3.68 -0.33
CA TRP A 86 15.23 3.39 -0.70
C TRP A 86 15.00 3.37 -2.20
N ARG A 87 16.06 3.14 -2.98
CA ARG A 87 16.00 3.04 -4.46
C ARG A 87 16.68 1.77 -4.97
N GLU A 88 17.10 0.92 -4.05
CA GLU A 88 17.85 -0.31 -4.30
C GLU A 88 16.90 -1.51 -4.32
N ALA A 89 17.47 -2.70 -4.46
CA ALA A 89 16.72 -3.93 -4.32
C ALA A 89 16.06 -4.03 -2.94
N GLY A 90 14.93 -4.73 -2.88
CA GLY A 90 14.14 -4.92 -1.66
C GLY A 90 13.32 -3.69 -1.26
N VAL A 91 12.97 -2.80 -2.19
CA VAL A 91 12.09 -1.65 -1.94
C VAL A 91 10.75 -1.84 -2.66
N LEU A 92 9.64 -1.59 -1.96
CA LEU A 92 8.28 -1.66 -2.46
C LEU A 92 7.56 -0.33 -2.23
N GLY A 93 6.88 0.18 -3.26
CA GLY A 93 6.01 1.35 -3.15
C GLY A 93 4.54 0.96 -3.16
N LEU A 94 3.74 1.49 -2.24
CA LEU A 94 2.30 1.24 -2.16
C LEU A 94 1.51 2.53 -2.35
N LEU A 95 0.60 2.53 -3.32
CA LEU A 95 -0.44 3.56 -3.45
C LEU A 95 -1.70 3.08 -2.71
N VAL A 96 -2.17 3.86 -1.75
CA VAL A 96 -3.32 3.50 -0.90
C VAL A 96 -4.46 4.49 -1.05
N SER A 97 -5.67 4.00 -1.26
CA SER A 97 -6.86 4.84 -1.35
C SER A 97 -8.14 4.12 -0.91
N GLN A 98 -9.19 4.91 -0.66
CA GLN A 98 -10.56 4.46 -0.37
C GLN A 98 -11.32 4.01 -1.63
N LYS A 99 -10.73 4.13 -2.83
CA LYS A 99 -11.35 3.74 -4.10
C LYS A 99 -10.62 2.56 -4.72
N SER A 100 -11.35 1.69 -5.41
CA SER A 100 -10.73 0.51 -6.05
C SER A 100 -9.82 0.95 -7.19
N ALA A 101 -8.73 0.21 -7.43
CA ALA A 101 -7.88 0.47 -8.58
C ALA A 101 -8.68 0.29 -9.87
N THR A 102 -8.73 1.33 -10.69
CA THR A 102 -9.33 1.24 -12.04
C THR A 102 -8.44 0.42 -12.97
N LYS A 103 -8.96 0.00 -14.13
CA LYS A 103 -8.15 -0.69 -15.15
C LYS A 103 -6.91 0.12 -15.52
N GLY A 104 -7.06 1.43 -15.75
CA GLY A 104 -5.94 2.30 -16.10
C GLY A 104 -4.89 2.44 -14.98
N VAL A 105 -5.31 2.42 -13.71
CA VAL A 105 -4.37 2.42 -12.57
C VAL A 105 -3.57 1.12 -12.52
N ARG A 106 -4.24 -0.03 -12.69
CA ARG A 106 -3.57 -1.33 -12.76
C ARG A 106 -2.58 -1.41 -13.94
N GLU A 107 -2.97 -0.89 -15.10
CA GLU A 107 -2.09 -0.83 -16.27
C GLU A 107 -0.90 0.09 -16.06
N ALA A 108 -1.08 1.25 -15.41
CA ALA A 108 0.02 2.15 -15.08
C ALA A 108 1.01 1.50 -14.12
N LEU A 109 0.52 0.90 -13.02
CA LEU A 109 1.35 0.13 -12.09
C LEU A 109 2.11 -1.01 -12.80
N GLY A 110 1.42 -1.74 -13.66
CA GLY A 110 2.01 -2.86 -14.42
C GLY A 110 3.12 -2.44 -15.40
N ARG A 111 3.08 -1.22 -15.94
CA ARG A 111 4.09 -0.67 -16.85
C ARG A 111 5.27 -0.03 -16.13
N SER A 112 5.12 0.33 -14.86
CA SER A 112 6.18 0.93 -14.08
C SER A 112 7.40 0.00 -13.98
N ARG A 113 8.58 0.61 -14.04
CA ARG A 113 9.85 -0.09 -13.78
C ARG A 113 10.10 -0.27 -12.28
N TRP A 114 9.39 0.46 -11.44
CA TRP A 114 9.52 0.39 -9.99
C TRP A 114 8.68 -0.75 -9.42
N PRO A 115 9.12 -1.40 -8.33
CA PRO A 115 8.35 -2.40 -7.61
C PRO A 115 7.19 -1.73 -6.87
N MET A 116 5.96 -1.92 -7.37
CA MET A 116 4.81 -1.14 -6.90
C MET A 116 3.57 -1.99 -6.67
N GLY A 117 2.77 -1.57 -5.69
CA GLY A 117 1.46 -2.13 -5.36
C GLY A 117 0.39 -1.08 -5.12
N TYR A 118 -0.84 -1.58 -5.03
CA TYR A 118 -2.03 -0.80 -4.72
C TYR A 118 -2.79 -1.46 -3.59
N VAL A 119 -3.32 -0.63 -2.69
CA VAL A 119 -4.17 -1.07 -1.59
C VAL A 119 -5.45 -0.23 -1.57
N LEU A 120 -6.59 -0.91 -1.59
CA LEU A 120 -7.89 -0.34 -1.26
C LEU A 120 -8.09 -0.49 0.24
N CYS A 121 -7.97 0.62 0.97
CA CYS A 121 -8.19 0.68 2.42
C CYS A 121 -9.40 1.59 2.70
N GLY A 122 -10.44 1.00 3.29
CA GLY A 122 -11.67 1.71 3.68
C GLY A 122 -11.46 2.63 4.89
N ASP A 123 -12.46 3.46 5.16
CA ASP A 123 -12.43 4.39 6.30
C ASP A 123 -12.47 3.67 7.66
N ASP A 124 -12.99 2.44 7.68
CA ASP A 124 -12.98 1.53 8.82
C ASP A 124 -11.64 0.77 8.96
N GLY A 125 -10.66 1.06 8.10
CA GLY A 125 -9.36 0.42 8.08
C GLY A 125 -9.36 -0.98 7.47
N LYS A 126 -10.46 -1.49 6.91
CA LYS A 126 -10.46 -2.79 6.23
C LYS A 126 -9.73 -2.69 4.89
N ILE A 127 -8.94 -3.72 4.59
CA ILE A 127 -8.27 -3.83 3.29
C ILE A 127 -9.13 -4.69 2.37
N LEU A 128 -9.71 -4.09 1.32
CA LEU A 128 -10.70 -4.75 0.47
C LEU A 128 -10.13 -5.22 -0.89
N GLN A 129 -8.97 -4.69 -1.27
CA GLN A 129 -8.21 -5.08 -2.47
C GLN A 129 -6.73 -4.77 -2.24
N MET A 130 -5.88 -5.70 -2.64
CA MET A 130 -4.45 -5.52 -2.73
C MET A 130 -3.96 -6.13 -4.04
N LEU A 131 -3.00 -5.48 -4.70
CA LEU A 131 -2.38 -6.00 -5.91
C LEU A 131 -1.01 -5.36 -6.09
N TRP A 132 -0.16 -5.98 -6.90
CA TRP A 132 1.16 -5.45 -7.21
C TRP A 132 1.63 -5.88 -8.59
N ASN A 133 2.65 -5.18 -9.10
CA ASN A 133 3.20 -5.44 -10.42
C ASN A 133 4.26 -6.55 -10.38
N ARG A 134 4.70 -6.99 -11.57
CA ARG A 134 5.73 -8.02 -11.72
C ARG A 134 7.05 -7.64 -11.02
N LYS A 135 7.37 -6.35 -10.95
CA LYS A 135 8.58 -5.88 -10.27
C LYS A 135 8.53 -6.11 -8.76
N ALA A 136 7.38 -5.84 -8.13
CA ALA A 136 7.17 -6.15 -6.72
C ALA A 136 7.28 -7.66 -6.42
N GLN A 137 6.83 -8.53 -7.33
CA GLN A 137 7.06 -9.98 -7.19
C GLN A 137 8.57 -10.29 -7.17
N GLN A 138 9.33 -9.74 -8.12
CA GLN A 138 10.78 -9.95 -8.25
C GLN A 138 11.59 -9.45 -7.05
N GLU A 139 11.15 -8.38 -6.37
CA GLU A 139 11.84 -7.85 -5.20
C GLU A 139 11.63 -8.67 -3.93
N GLY A 140 10.61 -9.54 -3.90
CA GLY A 140 10.35 -10.37 -2.74
C GLY A 140 8.88 -10.58 -2.41
N LEU A 141 7.94 -10.37 -3.33
CA LEU A 141 6.55 -10.85 -3.17
C LEU A 141 6.25 -12.09 -4.02
N GLU A 142 7.28 -12.76 -4.53
CA GLU A 142 7.12 -14.01 -5.29
C GLU A 142 6.48 -15.10 -4.41
N GLY A 143 5.45 -15.76 -4.93
CA GLY A 143 4.71 -16.80 -4.22
C GLY A 143 3.73 -16.30 -3.15
N ILE A 144 3.66 -14.98 -2.90
CA ILE A 144 2.59 -14.40 -2.10
C ILE A 144 1.35 -14.26 -2.97
N GLU A 145 0.21 -14.68 -2.43
CA GLU A 145 -1.08 -14.56 -3.10
C GLU A 145 -2.01 -13.67 -2.28
N VAL A 146 -2.83 -12.88 -2.98
CA VAL A 146 -3.90 -12.08 -2.37
C VAL A 146 -5.19 -12.89 -2.40
N GLY A 147 -5.59 -13.39 -1.24
CA GLY A 147 -6.88 -14.03 -1.01
C GLY A 147 -7.91 -13.07 -0.43
N LEU A 148 -9.12 -13.59 -0.26
CA LEU A 148 -10.25 -12.85 0.31
C LEU A 148 -10.93 -13.73 1.35
N LYS A 149 -11.02 -13.23 2.58
CA LYS A 149 -11.79 -13.85 3.66
C LYS A 149 -13.15 -13.16 3.75
N TYR A 150 -14.19 -13.95 3.94
CA TYR A 150 -15.55 -13.47 4.21
C TYR A 150 -15.86 -13.70 5.69
N GLY A 151 -16.15 -12.63 6.42
CA GLY A 151 -16.69 -12.71 7.78
C GLY A 151 -18.16 -13.12 7.75
N GLY A 152 -18.56 -14.03 8.65
CA GLY A 152 -19.95 -14.21 9.08
C GLY A 152 -21.03 -14.55 8.02
N GLY A 153 -20.68 -14.82 6.77
CA GLY A 153 -21.64 -15.05 5.69
C GLY A 153 -22.19 -13.79 5.01
N ASP A 154 -21.78 -12.58 5.44
CA ASP A 154 -22.12 -11.33 4.74
C ASP A 154 -21.05 -11.00 3.68
N ARG A 155 -21.50 -10.75 2.45
CA ARG A 155 -20.64 -10.32 1.34
C ARG A 155 -19.95 -8.97 1.61
N ASN A 156 -20.47 -8.20 2.56
CA ASN A 156 -19.91 -6.91 2.97
C ASN A 156 -18.76 -7.03 3.99
N GLU A 157 -18.52 -8.20 4.58
CA GLU A 157 -17.40 -8.45 5.49
C GLU A 157 -16.22 -9.10 4.78
N LYS A 158 -15.88 -8.56 3.61
CA LYS A 158 -14.77 -9.06 2.79
C LYS A 158 -13.49 -8.32 3.17
N GLU A 159 -12.45 -9.05 3.56
CA GLU A 159 -11.12 -8.48 3.81
C GLU A 159 -10.03 -9.30 3.11
N VAL A 160 -8.98 -8.63 2.69
CA VAL A 160 -7.80 -9.25 2.11
C VAL A 160 -7.11 -10.11 3.16
N ILE A 161 -6.75 -11.32 2.73
CA ILE A 161 -5.77 -12.16 3.43
C ILE A 161 -4.61 -12.39 2.49
N LEU A 162 -3.41 -12.51 3.04
CA LEU A 162 -2.23 -12.86 2.27
C LEU A 162 -1.90 -14.33 2.53
N MET A 163 -1.53 -15.03 1.47
CA MET A 163 -1.26 -16.46 1.52
C MET A 163 0.14 -16.74 0.98
N TRP A 164 0.83 -17.68 1.60
CA TRP A 164 2.14 -18.18 1.23
C TRP A 164 2.10 -19.69 1.17
N LYS A 165 2.36 -20.28 0.00
CA LYS A 165 2.34 -21.76 -0.17
C LYS A 165 1.07 -22.42 0.40
N GLY A 166 -0.08 -21.77 0.24
CA GLY A 166 -1.37 -22.26 0.73
C GLY A 166 -1.71 -21.93 2.18
N GLU A 167 -0.80 -21.29 2.93
CA GLU A 167 -1.01 -20.92 4.34
C GLU A 167 -1.18 -19.40 4.51
N PRO A 168 -2.08 -18.93 5.39
CA PRO A 168 -2.21 -17.51 5.69
C PRO A 168 -0.91 -16.92 6.29
N ILE A 169 -0.50 -15.76 5.79
CA ILE A 169 0.56 -14.95 6.39
C ILE A 169 -0.04 -14.11 7.51
N SER A 170 0.43 -14.33 8.72
CA SER A 170 0.09 -13.50 9.89
C SER A 170 1.04 -12.31 9.99
N GLY A 171 0.51 -11.14 10.35
CA GLY A 171 1.30 -9.99 10.80
C GLY A 171 1.82 -10.13 12.22
#